data_AF-A0A958SCZ6-F1
#
_entry.id   AF-A0A958SCZ6-F1
#
_cell.length_a   1.000
_cell.length_b   1.000
_cell.length_c   1.000
_cell.angle_alpha   90.00
_cell.angle_beta   90.00
_cell.angle_gamma   90.00
#
_symmetry.space_group_name_H-M   'P 1'
#
loop_
_entity.id
_entity.type
_entity.pdbx_description
1 polymer ?
#
loop_
_entity_poly.entity_id
_entity_poly.type
_entity_poly.pdbx_seq_one_letter_code
_entity_poly.pdbx_strand_id
1 'polypeptide(L)'
;MKNSIFKYDSYKEYLNLTLESLGSGARSKMALAAGCQAGYVTQVLNGDANFSAEHAEKISQFLGHTDSQLHFFLLLVNFERAGTDSLKRYYKKQIEKIKLDQDILKNRMEFQQILSIENQAIFYSSWHYGAIHVAVSIPGCDTEEGLSKYFNIPLQRVSEITSFLENIGLLVRDNLRLKVGPSQVFLGSDSPLISK
;
A
#
# COMPACT_ATOMS: atom_id res chain seq x y z
N MET A 1 8.54 1.11 4.78
CA MET A 1 7.21 1.60 4.34
C MET A 1 7.07 3.06 4.77
N LYS A 2 6.80 4.00 3.86
CA LYS A 2 6.50 5.40 4.22
C LYS A 2 5.26 5.41 5.14
N ASN A 3 5.31 6.09 6.28
CA ASN A 3 4.17 6.25 7.18
C ASN A 3 3.04 6.96 6.43
N SER A 4 1.99 6.20 6.10
CA SER A 4 0.82 6.73 5.40
C SER A 4 0.04 7.68 6.31
N ILE A 5 -0.24 8.89 5.84
CA ILE A 5 -0.99 9.91 6.59
C ILE A 5 -2.38 9.41 7.04
N PHE A 6 -2.99 8.49 6.29
CA PHE A 6 -4.32 7.93 6.57
C PHE A 6 -4.42 7.18 7.92
N LYS A 7 -3.28 6.86 8.54
CA LYS A 7 -3.24 6.19 9.84
C LYS A 7 -3.40 7.11 11.04
N TYR A 8 -3.28 8.42 10.84
CA TYR A 8 -3.27 9.39 11.94
C TYR A 8 -4.66 9.96 12.20
N ASP A 9 -4.93 10.30 13.46
CA ASP A 9 -6.12 11.06 13.89
C ASP A 9 -5.80 12.53 14.17
N SER A 10 -4.51 12.85 14.40
CA SER A 10 -4.03 14.22 14.54
C SER A 10 -3.02 14.56 13.45
N TYR A 11 -3.22 15.73 12.83
CA TYR A 11 -2.25 16.22 11.85
C TYR A 11 -0.94 16.65 12.54
N LYS A 12 -0.99 17.08 13.80
CA LYS A 12 0.19 17.50 14.57
C LYS A 12 1.10 16.32 14.88
N GLU A 13 0.51 15.20 15.32
CA GLU A 13 1.24 13.93 15.53
C GLU A 13 1.92 13.47 14.23
N TYR A 14 1.15 13.44 13.14
CA TYR A 14 1.66 13.11 11.81
C TYR A 14 2.86 13.99 11.41
N LEU A 15 2.75 15.31 11.58
CA LEU A 15 3.81 16.25 11.21
C LEU A 15 5.04 16.10 12.11
N ASN A 16 4.89 15.91 13.42
CA ASN A 16 6.03 15.71 14.32
C ASN A 16 6.86 14.49 13.90
N LEU A 17 6.21 13.33 13.70
CA LEU A 17 6.89 12.11 13.26
C LEU A 17 7.50 12.25 11.86
N THR A 18 6.78 12.90 10.93
CA THR A 18 7.28 13.11 9.57
C THR A 18 8.51 14.02 9.56
N LEU A 19 8.48 15.12 10.31
CA LEU A 19 9.59 16.07 10.37
C LEU A 19 10.81 15.51 11.10
N GLU A 20 10.61 14.68 12.14
CA GLU A 20 11.70 13.96 12.79
C GLU A 20 12.43 13.03 11.81
N SER A 21 11.69 12.30 10.96
CA SER A 21 12.27 11.42 9.95
C SER A 21 13.05 12.15 8.85
N LEU A 22 12.73 13.43 8.59
CA LEU A 22 13.41 14.27 7.60
C LEU A 22 14.70 14.91 8.13
N GLY A 23 14.97 14.78 9.43
CA GLY A 23 16.19 15.24 10.08
C GLY A 23 16.18 16.72 10.52
N SER A 24 17.34 17.16 11.02
CA SER A 24 17.50 18.51 11.58
C SER A 24 17.24 19.59 10.53
N GLY A 25 16.54 20.65 10.94
CA GLY A 25 16.16 21.77 10.06
C GLY A 25 14.90 21.54 9.20
N ALA A 26 14.27 20.36 9.26
CA ALA A 26 13.02 20.09 8.54
C ALA A 26 11.89 21.07 8.91
N ARG A 27 11.76 21.41 10.21
CA ARG A 27 10.78 22.41 10.69
C ARG A 27 10.99 23.79 10.05
N SER A 28 12.24 24.24 9.92
CA SER A 28 12.56 25.53 9.29
C SER A 28 12.27 25.54 7.79
N LYS A 29 12.60 24.44 7.10
CA LYS A 29 12.30 24.28 5.66
C LYS A 29 10.79 24.24 5.41
N MET A 30 10.04 23.52 6.23
CA MET A 30 8.58 23.49 6.16
C MET A 30 7.98 24.86 6.44
N ALA A 31 8.49 25.59 7.45
CA ALA A 31 8.03 26.95 7.75
C ALA A 31 8.19 27.88 6.54
N LEU A 32 9.36 27.84 5.90
CA LEU A 32 9.65 28.60 4.68
C LEU A 32 8.69 28.24 3.55
N ALA A 33 8.47 26.94 3.30
CA ALA A 33 7.55 26.47 2.26
C ALA A 33 6.10 26.88 2.55
N ALA A 34 5.68 26.83 3.82
CA ALA A 34 4.35 27.26 4.27
C ALA A 34 4.18 28.79 4.23
N GLY A 35 5.27 29.56 4.07
CA GLY A 35 5.25 31.02 4.13
C GLY A 35 5.02 31.57 5.53
N CYS A 36 5.48 30.86 6.56
CA CYS A 36 5.33 31.27 7.96
C CYS A 36 6.66 31.20 8.75
N GLN A 37 6.67 31.74 9.95
CA GLN A 37 7.85 31.75 10.82
C GLN A 37 8.04 30.40 11.52
N ALA A 38 9.30 29.96 11.71
CA ALA A 38 9.60 28.71 12.42
C ALA A 38 9.07 28.68 13.88
N GLY A 39 8.97 29.85 14.52
CA GLY A 39 8.33 29.99 15.83
C GLY A 39 6.84 29.63 15.80
N TYR A 40 6.13 30.05 14.75
CA TYR A 40 4.72 29.70 14.56
C TYR A 40 4.52 28.19 14.37
N VAL A 41 5.39 27.55 13.57
CA VAL A 41 5.37 26.09 13.43
C VAL A 41 5.52 25.40 14.79
N THR A 42 6.44 25.87 15.64
CA THR A 42 6.63 25.32 16.99
C THR A 42 5.38 25.49 17.86
N GLN A 43 4.74 26.66 17.81
CA GLN A 43 3.49 26.93 18.55
C GLN A 43 2.34 26.03 18.07
N VAL A 44 2.25 25.76 16.77
CA VAL A 44 1.22 24.88 16.22
C VAL A 44 1.47 23.42 16.60
N LEU A 45 2.69 22.92 16.44
CA LEU A 45 3.01 21.50 16.65
C LEU A 45 3.05 21.09 18.12
N ASN A 46 3.32 22.04 19.04
CA ASN A 46 3.47 21.77 20.47
C ASN A 46 2.42 22.50 21.34
N GLY A 47 1.47 23.20 20.75
CA GLY A 47 0.49 24.01 21.47
C GLY A 47 -0.88 24.01 20.80
N ASP A 48 -1.72 24.96 21.21
CA ASP A 48 -3.14 25.02 20.80
C ASP A 48 -3.38 25.72 19.47
N ALA A 49 -2.37 26.40 18.92
CA ALA A 49 -2.46 27.02 17.61
C ALA A 49 -2.68 25.98 16.52
N ASN A 50 -3.30 26.39 15.40
CA ASN A 50 -3.56 25.51 14.27
C ASN A 50 -3.16 26.17 12.95
N PHE A 51 -2.61 25.38 12.02
CA PHE A 51 -2.36 25.85 10.65
C PHE A 51 -3.67 26.24 9.97
N SER A 52 -3.64 27.20 9.03
CA SER A 52 -4.79 27.48 8.16
C SER A 52 -4.86 26.50 6.99
N ALA A 53 -5.91 26.56 6.19
CA ALA A 53 -6.03 25.73 4.98
C ALA A 53 -4.90 26.04 3.97
N GLU A 54 -4.52 27.31 3.82
CA GLU A 54 -3.43 27.75 2.94
C GLU A 54 -2.06 27.26 3.43
N HIS A 55 -1.84 27.29 4.75
CA HIS A 55 -0.64 26.68 5.33
C HIS A 55 -0.62 25.17 5.07
N ALA A 56 -1.76 24.49 5.29
CA ALA A 56 -1.87 23.05 5.09
C ALA A 56 -1.62 22.64 3.63
N GLU A 57 -2.16 23.38 2.67
CA GLU A 57 -1.90 23.15 1.24
C GLU A 57 -0.40 23.24 0.91
N LYS A 58 0.27 24.31 1.35
CA LYS A 58 1.72 24.49 1.11
C LYS A 58 2.57 23.44 1.81
N ILE A 59 2.21 23.05 3.04
CA ILE A 59 2.89 21.97 3.77
C ILE A 59 2.72 20.64 3.03
N SER A 60 1.52 20.36 2.53
CA SER A 60 1.21 19.18 1.73
C SER A 60 2.06 19.12 0.45
N GLN A 61 2.23 20.26 -0.25
CA GLN A 61 3.14 20.37 -1.40
C GLN A 61 4.60 20.10 -1.00
N PHE A 62 5.07 20.68 0.10
CA PHE A 62 6.41 20.44 0.64
C PHE A 62 6.67 18.96 0.97
N LEU A 63 5.68 18.26 1.51
CA LEU A 63 5.77 16.84 1.85
C LEU A 63 5.56 15.91 0.65
N GLY A 64 5.18 16.44 -0.52
CA GLY A 64 4.92 15.67 -1.73
C GLY A 64 3.70 14.75 -1.60
N HIS A 65 2.66 15.22 -0.92
CA HIS A 65 1.40 14.49 -0.82
C HIS A 65 0.70 14.38 -2.17
N THR A 66 0.01 13.26 -2.40
CA THR A 66 -0.96 13.12 -3.49
C THR A 66 -2.26 13.89 -3.17
N ASP A 67 -3.14 14.08 -4.16
CA ASP A 67 -4.41 14.78 -3.97
C ASP A 67 -5.28 14.16 -2.85
N SER A 68 -5.33 12.83 -2.76
CA SER A 68 -6.05 12.14 -1.69
C SER A 68 -5.42 12.39 -0.31
N GLN A 69 -4.10 12.49 -0.25
CA GLN A 69 -3.37 12.78 0.99
C GLN A 69 -3.57 14.25 1.40
N LEU A 70 -3.51 15.19 0.46
CA LEU A 70 -3.83 16.60 0.68
C LEU A 70 -5.24 16.76 1.22
N HIS A 71 -6.22 16.12 0.58
CA HIS A 71 -7.62 16.19 1.02
C HIS A 71 -7.78 15.69 2.46
N PHE A 72 -7.19 14.54 2.77
CA PHE A 72 -7.22 13.98 4.13
C PHE A 72 -6.50 14.87 5.14
N PHE A 73 -5.34 15.43 4.78
CA PHE A 73 -4.60 16.36 5.63
C PHE A 73 -5.42 17.62 5.94
N LEU A 74 -6.09 18.19 4.94
CA LEU A 74 -6.99 19.33 5.13
C LEU A 74 -8.15 18.99 6.05
N LEU A 75 -8.71 17.78 5.98
CA LEU A 75 -9.76 17.35 6.90
C LEU A 75 -9.27 17.27 8.35
N LEU A 76 -8.06 16.71 8.58
CA LEU A 76 -7.46 16.67 9.92
C LEU A 76 -7.22 18.08 10.48
N VAL A 77 -6.63 18.97 9.66
CA VAL A 77 -6.39 20.37 10.05
C VAL A 77 -7.70 21.07 10.38
N ASN A 78 -8.73 20.95 9.54
CA ASN A 78 -10.02 21.59 9.78
C ASN A 78 -10.79 20.98 10.96
N PHE A 79 -10.63 19.69 11.22
CA PHE A 79 -11.18 19.03 12.40
C PHE A 79 -10.60 19.61 13.70
N GLU A 80 -9.28 19.75 13.78
CA GLU A 80 -8.62 20.33 14.97
C GLU A 80 -8.90 21.84 15.12
N ARG A 81 -9.06 22.57 14.01
CA ARG A 81 -9.43 24.01 14.01
C ARG A 81 -10.88 24.28 14.38
N ALA A 82 -11.79 23.33 14.14
CA ALA A 82 -13.22 23.57 14.26
C ALA A 82 -13.58 24.00 15.69
N GLY A 83 -14.17 25.19 15.84
CA GLY A 83 -14.53 25.74 17.14
C GLY A 83 -15.86 25.22 17.70
N THR A 84 -16.71 24.60 16.87
CA THR A 84 -18.04 24.11 17.26
C THR A 84 -18.12 22.59 17.19
N ASP A 85 -18.88 21.99 18.11
CA ASP A 85 -19.05 20.53 18.14
C ASP A 85 -19.74 19.97 16.89
N SER A 86 -20.66 20.74 16.30
CA SER A 86 -21.32 20.36 15.05
C SER A 86 -20.33 20.24 13.90
N LEU A 87 -19.41 21.20 13.77
CA LEU A 87 -18.40 21.20 12.72
C LEU A 87 -17.31 20.14 12.97
N LYS A 88 -16.90 19.93 14.24
CA LYS A 88 -16.03 18.81 14.60
C LYS A 88 -16.63 17.47 14.22
N ARG A 89 -17.92 17.23 14.56
CA ARG A 89 -18.64 16.00 14.17
C ARG A 89 -18.71 15.82 12.65
N TYR A 90 -18.92 16.90 11.91
CA TYR A 90 -18.92 16.88 10.46
C TYR A 90 -17.58 16.39 9.91
N TYR A 91 -16.46 17.02 10.28
CA TYR A 91 -15.15 16.61 9.79
C TYR A 91 -14.74 15.22 10.26
N LYS A 92 -15.06 14.84 11.51
CA LYS A 92 -14.80 13.50 12.03
C LYS A 92 -15.47 12.42 11.17
N LYS A 93 -16.74 12.62 10.79
CA LYS A 93 -17.46 11.70 9.90
C LYS A 93 -16.78 11.55 8.54
N GLN A 94 -16.24 12.64 7.98
CA GLN A 94 -15.53 12.61 6.69
C GLN A 94 -14.18 11.87 6.82
N ILE A 95 -13.45 12.09 7.91
CA ILE A 95 -12.19 11.38 8.22
C ILE A 95 -12.44 9.88 8.34
N GLU A 96 -13.43 9.48 9.14
CA GLU A 96 -13.81 8.07 9.35
C GLU A 96 -14.21 7.39 8.04
N LYS A 97 -14.95 8.09 7.17
CA LYS A 97 -15.32 7.58 5.85
C LYS A 97 -14.08 7.27 5.00
N ILE A 98 -13.11 8.19 4.93
CA ILE A 98 -11.89 7.98 4.15
C ILE A 98 -11.06 6.82 4.72
N LYS A 99 -10.96 6.71 6.05
CA LYS A 99 -10.26 5.58 6.69
C LYS A 99 -10.92 4.25 6.35
N LEU A 100 -12.24 4.17 6.43
CA LEU A 100 -12.99 2.97 6.06
C LEU A 100 -12.77 2.60 4.59
N ASP A 101 -12.83 3.58 3.67
CA ASP A 101 -12.60 3.33 2.25
C ASP A 101 -11.18 2.83 1.99
N GLN A 102 -10.17 3.37 2.68
CA GLN A 102 -8.78 2.90 2.62
C GLN A 102 -8.62 1.47 3.15
N ASP A 103 -9.29 1.13 4.26
CA ASP A 103 -9.25 -0.23 4.83
C ASP A 103 -9.94 -1.23 3.90
N ILE A 104 -11.08 -0.87 3.29
CA ILE A 104 -11.76 -1.72 2.31
C ILE A 104 -10.87 -1.94 1.08
N LEU A 105 -10.21 -0.89 0.58
CA LEU A 105 -9.28 -1.01 -0.54
C LEU A 105 -8.08 -1.91 -0.19
N LYS A 106 -7.49 -1.74 1.00
CA LYS A 106 -6.41 -2.60 1.49
C LYS A 106 -6.85 -4.05 1.57
N ASN A 107 -8.00 -4.31 2.18
CA ASN A 107 -8.57 -5.65 2.27
C ASN A 107 -8.83 -6.24 0.87
N ARG A 108 -9.39 -5.46 -0.07
CA ARG A 108 -9.59 -5.93 -1.45
C ARG A 108 -8.29 -6.26 -2.17
N MET A 109 -7.23 -5.48 -1.97
CA MET A 109 -5.91 -5.81 -2.52
C MET A 109 -5.32 -7.06 -1.87
N GLU A 110 -5.47 -7.24 -0.56
CA GLU A 110 -5.07 -8.47 0.14
C GLU A 110 -5.87 -9.68 -0.36
N PHE A 111 -7.17 -9.55 -0.59
CA PHE A 111 -8.01 -10.61 -1.18
C PHE A 111 -7.69 -10.89 -2.65
N GLN A 112 -7.34 -9.88 -3.45
CA GLN A 112 -6.84 -10.09 -4.81
C GLN A 112 -5.47 -10.77 -4.82
N GLN A 113 -4.68 -10.64 -3.74
CA GLN A 113 -3.43 -11.34 -3.59
C GLN A 113 -3.62 -12.79 -3.09
N ILE A 114 -4.70 -13.12 -2.39
CA ILE A 114 -4.92 -14.46 -1.85
C ILE A 114 -5.80 -15.29 -2.81
N LEU A 115 -5.28 -16.43 -3.27
CA LEU A 115 -5.99 -17.34 -4.15
C LEU A 115 -7.29 -17.89 -3.52
N SER A 116 -8.33 -18.10 -4.33
CA SER A 116 -9.53 -18.83 -3.91
C SER A 116 -9.19 -20.26 -3.49
N ILE A 117 -10.04 -20.91 -2.69
CA ILE A 117 -9.82 -22.28 -2.20
C ILE A 117 -9.69 -23.26 -3.37
N GLU A 118 -10.49 -23.08 -4.43
CA GLU A 118 -10.45 -23.90 -5.64
C GLU A 118 -9.11 -23.74 -6.36
N ASN A 119 -8.62 -22.49 -6.49
CA ASN A 119 -7.33 -22.21 -7.11
C ASN A 119 -6.17 -22.71 -6.25
N GLN A 120 -6.27 -22.64 -4.92
CA GLN A 120 -5.30 -23.24 -4.00
C GLN A 120 -5.26 -24.76 -4.16
N ALA A 121 -6.42 -25.43 -4.25
CA ALA A 121 -6.47 -26.87 -4.44
C ALA A 121 -5.80 -27.31 -5.76
N ILE A 122 -6.02 -26.56 -6.85
CA ILE A 122 -5.33 -26.82 -8.13
C ILE A 122 -3.83 -26.55 -7.99
N PHE A 123 -3.43 -25.43 -7.37
CA PHE A 123 -2.03 -25.09 -7.18
C PHE A 123 -1.27 -26.15 -6.35
N TYR A 124 -1.87 -26.65 -5.28
CA TYR A 124 -1.27 -27.69 -4.44
C TYR A 124 -1.48 -29.12 -4.95
N SER A 125 -2.25 -29.33 -6.02
CA SER A 125 -2.49 -30.66 -6.61
C SER A 125 -1.22 -31.30 -7.19
N SER A 126 -0.21 -30.50 -7.52
CA SER A 126 1.04 -30.97 -8.10
C SER A 126 2.18 -30.01 -7.78
N TRP A 127 3.33 -30.56 -7.38
CA TRP A 127 4.54 -29.79 -7.07
C TRP A 127 5.02 -28.92 -8.24
N HIS A 128 4.70 -29.30 -9.49
CA HIS A 128 5.06 -28.52 -10.69
C HIS A 128 4.53 -27.08 -10.66
N TYR A 129 3.35 -26.81 -10.09
CA TYR A 129 2.80 -25.45 -10.04
C TYR A 129 3.67 -24.53 -9.17
N GLY A 130 4.02 -24.99 -7.97
CA GLY A 130 4.92 -24.25 -7.08
C GLY A 130 6.35 -24.16 -7.61
N ALA A 131 6.86 -25.24 -8.19
CA ALA A 131 8.21 -25.25 -8.74
C ALA A 131 8.35 -24.30 -9.95
N ILE A 132 7.39 -24.29 -10.87
CA ILE A 132 7.38 -23.36 -12.02
C ILE A 132 7.22 -21.92 -11.56
N HIS A 133 6.32 -21.65 -10.60
CA HIS A 133 6.13 -20.31 -10.03
C HIS A 133 7.43 -19.71 -9.48
N VAL A 134 8.25 -20.53 -8.80
CA VAL A 134 9.57 -20.08 -8.29
C VAL A 134 10.62 -20.06 -9.39
N ALA A 135 10.67 -21.07 -10.25
CA ALA A 135 11.70 -21.21 -11.29
C ALA A 135 11.71 -20.06 -12.28
N VAL A 136 10.57 -19.41 -12.54
CA VAL A 136 10.49 -18.22 -13.40
C VAL A 136 11.38 -17.05 -12.90
N SER A 137 11.74 -17.04 -11.61
CA SER A 137 12.71 -16.06 -11.07
C SER A 137 14.18 -16.40 -11.38
N ILE A 138 14.46 -17.61 -11.87
CA ILE A 138 15.80 -18.10 -12.20
C ILE A 138 16.10 -17.76 -13.67
N PRO A 139 17.25 -17.13 -13.99
CA PRO A 139 17.64 -16.86 -15.36
C PRO A 139 17.66 -18.12 -16.23
N GLY A 140 17.01 -18.07 -17.40
CA GLY A 140 16.90 -19.21 -18.32
C GLY A 140 15.69 -20.12 -18.08
N CYS A 141 14.92 -19.88 -17.01
CA CYS A 141 13.62 -20.49 -16.75
C CYS A 141 12.47 -19.48 -16.88
N ASP A 142 12.71 -18.34 -17.54
CA ASP A 142 11.74 -17.28 -17.80
C ASP A 142 10.94 -17.48 -19.09
N THR A 143 11.09 -18.62 -19.78
CA THR A 143 10.25 -18.99 -20.95
C THR A 143 9.71 -20.42 -20.81
N GLU A 144 8.63 -20.74 -21.52
CA GLU A 144 8.03 -22.09 -21.49
C GLU A 144 9.01 -23.16 -22.00
N GLU A 145 9.85 -22.82 -22.99
CA GLU A 145 10.91 -23.71 -23.48
C GLU A 145 12.01 -23.91 -22.45
N GLY A 146 12.39 -22.84 -21.72
CA GLY A 146 13.36 -22.90 -20.63
C GLY A 146 12.87 -23.82 -19.50
N LEU A 147 11.60 -23.64 -19.10
CA LEU A 147 10.94 -24.46 -18.09
C LEU A 147 10.80 -25.93 -18.52
N SER A 148 10.40 -26.18 -19.77
CA SER A 148 10.28 -27.54 -20.33
C SER A 148 11.62 -28.27 -20.28
N LYS A 149 12.71 -27.61 -20.65
CA LYS A 149 14.07 -28.16 -20.57
C LYS A 149 14.53 -28.38 -19.12
N TYR A 150 14.27 -27.42 -18.24
CA TYR A 150 14.72 -27.47 -16.84
C TYR A 150 14.03 -28.58 -16.05
N PHE A 151 12.71 -28.71 -16.19
CA PHE A 151 11.91 -29.72 -15.48
C PHE A 151 11.80 -31.05 -16.23
N ASN A 152 12.29 -31.13 -17.47
CA ASN A 152 12.16 -32.29 -18.36
C ASN A 152 10.70 -32.77 -18.50
N ILE A 153 9.78 -31.83 -18.68
CA ILE A 153 8.35 -32.09 -18.91
C ILE A 153 7.89 -31.55 -20.26
N PRO A 154 6.86 -32.15 -20.89
CA PRO A 154 6.39 -31.72 -22.21
C PRO A 154 5.97 -30.24 -22.22
N LEU A 155 6.32 -29.53 -23.30
CA LEU A 155 6.00 -28.11 -23.47
C LEU A 155 4.49 -27.83 -23.31
N GLN A 156 3.65 -28.74 -23.79
CA GLN A 156 2.19 -28.65 -23.61
C GLN A 156 1.79 -28.59 -22.13
N ARG A 157 2.42 -29.40 -21.28
CA ARG A 157 2.14 -29.40 -19.84
C ARG A 157 2.65 -28.14 -19.16
N VAL A 158 3.80 -27.63 -19.58
CA VAL A 158 4.31 -26.32 -19.11
C VAL A 158 3.30 -25.23 -19.47
N SER A 159 2.83 -25.20 -20.71
CA SER A 159 1.89 -24.20 -21.21
C SER A 159 0.55 -24.23 -20.47
N GLU A 160 0.03 -25.42 -20.14
CA GLU A 160 -1.15 -25.57 -19.27
C GLU A 160 -0.93 -24.96 -17.88
N ILE A 161 0.24 -25.22 -17.28
CA ILE A 161 0.57 -24.73 -15.94
C ILE A 161 0.78 -23.22 -15.96
N THR A 162 1.57 -22.69 -16.89
CA THR A 162 1.82 -21.25 -17.01
C THR A 162 0.53 -20.48 -17.31
N SER A 163 -0.32 -21.00 -18.20
CA SER A 163 -1.64 -20.40 -18.48
C SER A 163 -2.52 -20.35 -17.24
N PHE A 164 -2.55 -21.41 -16.43
CA PHE A 164 -3.27 -21.40 -15.15
C PHE A 164 -2.69 -20.37 -14.19
N LEU A 165 -1.37 -20.38 -13.97
CA LEU A 165 -0.69 -19.48 -13.05
C LEU A 165 -0.84 -17.99 -13.47
N GLU A 166 -0.87 -17.71 -14.77
CA GLU A 166 -1.17 -16.38 -15.31
C GLU A 166 -2.62 -15.96 -15.04
N ASN A 167 -3.58 -16.85 -15.25
CA ASN A 167 -5.00 -16.59 -15.01
C ASN A 167 -5.27 -16.23 -13.54
N ILE A 168 -4.63 -16.95 -12.60
CA ILE A 168 -4.76 -16.67 -11.17
C ILE A 168 -3.80 -15.59 -10.66
N GLY A 169 -3.06 -14.93 -11.55
CA GLY A 169 -2.20 -13.78 -11.23
C GLY A 169 -0.92 -14.12 -10.44
N LEU A 170 -0.51 -15.39 -10.41
CA LEU A 170 0.78 -15.83 -9.85
C LEU A 170 1.95 -15.67 -10.84
N LEU A 171 1.66 -15.63 -12.14
CA LEU A 171 2.62 -15.27 -13.18
C LEU A 171 2.07 -14.10 -14.00
N VAL A 172 2.98 -13.29 -14.55
CA VAL A 172 2.66 -12.24 -15.52
C VAL A 172 3.59 -12.40 -16.70
N ARG A 173 3.04 -12.25 -17.90
CA ARG A 173 3.79 -12.30 -19.15
C ARG A 173 4.21 -10.89 -19.58
N ASP A 174 5.51 -10.69 -19.72
CA ASP A 174 6.13 -9.49 -20.27
C ASP A 174 6.79 -9.86 -21.61
N ASN A 175 6.07 -9.63 -22.69
CA ASN A 175 6.39 -10.11 -24.05
C ASN A 175 6.48 -11.65 -24.12
N LEU A 176 7.68 -12.20 -24.31
CA LEU A 176 7.93 -13.64 -24.39
C LEU A 176 8.46 -14.22 -23.07
N ARG A 177 8.59 -13.39 -22.03
CA ARG A 177 9.15 -13.79 -20.74
C ARG A 177 8.10 -13.80 -19.66
N LEU A 178 8.17 -14.80 -18.80
CA LEU A 178 7.36 -14.94 -17.61
C LEU A 178 8.07 -14.23 -16.45
N LYS A 179 7.28 -13.62 -15.58
CA LYS A 179 7.70 -13.02 -14.32
C LYS A 179 6.75 -13.44 -13.21
N VAL A 180 7.23 -13.42 -11.97
CA VAL A 180 6.38 -13.63 -10.79
C VAL A 180 5.33 -12.53 -10.74
N GLY A 181 4.07 -12.94 -10.60
CA GLY A 181 2.92 -12.07 -10.51
C GLY A 181 2.73 -11.47 -9.13
N PRO A 182 1.77 -10.53 -8.98
CA PRO A 182 1.53 -9.83 -7.73
C PRO A 182 0.80 -10.67 -6.67
N SER A 183 0.21 -11.81 -7.06
CA SER A 183 -0.58 -12.65 -6.16
C SER A 183 0.34 -13.53 -5.30
N GLN A 184 -0.12 -13.83 -4.08
CA GLN A 184 0.59 -14.64 -3.10
C GLN A 184 -0.16 -15.94 -2.82
N VAL A 185 0.61 -17.03 -2.72
CA VAL A 185 0.07 -18.30 -2.25
C VAL A 185 0.24 -18.33 -0.73
N PHE A 186 -0.83 -18.01 -0.01
CA PHE A 186 -0.87 -18.11 1.46
C PHE A 186 -1.80 -19.25 1.87
N LEU A 187 -1.25 -20.23 2.61
CA LEU A 187 -2.04 -21.21 3.35
C LEU A 187 -2.23 -20.68 4.78
N GLY A 188 -3.44 -20.22 5.09
CA GLY A 188 -3.81 -19.88 6.46
C GLY A 188 -3.79 -21.11 7.37
N SER A 189 -3.61 -20.89 8.68
CA SER A 189 -3.57 -21.92 9.73
C SER A 189 -4.79 -22.86 9.72
N ASP A 190 -5.91 -22.37 9.21
CA ASP A 190 -7.19 -23.08 9.13
C ASP A 190 -7.37 -23.86 7.82
N SER A 191 -6.35 -23.91 6.96
CA SER A 191 -6.45 -24.58 5.67
C SER A 191 -6.56 -26.10 5.83
N PRO A 192 -7.56 -26.76 5.22
CA PRO A 192 -7.70 -28.22 5.25
C PRO A 192 -6.57 -28.94 4.51
N LEU A 193 -5.70 -28.21 3.80
CA LEU A 193 -4.54 -28.73 3.08
C LEU A 193 -3.27 -28.83 3.94
N ILE A 194 -3.31 -28.34 5.19
CA ILE A 194 -2.23 -28.54 6.16
C ILE A 194 -2.44 -29.88 6.84
N SER A 195 -1.58 -30.87 6.57
CA SER A 195 -1.55 -32.08 7.39
C SER A 195 -1.14 -31.70 8.81
N LYS A 196 -1.97 -32.08 9.79
CA LYS A 196 -1.54 -32.14 11.19
C LYS A 196 -0.46 -33.19 11.38
#